data_AF-A0A819CZU0-F1
#
_entry.id   AF-A0A819CZU0-F1
#
_cell.length_a   1.000
_cell.length_b   1.000
_cell.length_c   1.000
_cell.angle_alpha   90.00
_cell.angle_beta   90.00
_cell.angle_gamma   90.00
#
_symmetry.space_group_name_H-M   'P 1'
#
loop_
_entity.id
_entity.type
_entity.pdbx_description
1 polymer ?
#
loop_
_entity_poly.entity_id
_entity_poly.type
_entity_poly.pdbx_seq_one_letter_code
_entity_poly.pdbx_strand_id
1 'polypeptide(L)'
;MSSSENDEISSKRNNNSDLNRLEKQSVNSSDEIHKEIYKKLKWYENPVLQTSNSNQAKTTTYSSFYSSLYTGLLIVAFLPIILIAFVLFLLLWILPGLGWFYERYAEARDRKKYYPPIDEMKPWGPDNKLIHVVHLRAPESKLPPIVYVSGMGLSMYFVKPLLLKFVEYMDEPVEIISFDPLGYGASEPPNDWNTENAESQRLLLRQVIAKSTLRKPFILFGASAGGLLAHLYCLTYPEDVAGIILTDPTPSTIFEQGSPIGKVLNRACIQCGIMARAASWGLLRPLSFLLHHFSTGDVGDIFRYSHPGYIALLMTHTMLQKLASQLRYLHTIPDCISKQLHDDATSHRNIPLLVLSALNWTKKRPYGGFTREEMSQWWSESHQFFVRNSDNAGFIPRTDYTHMQCIVDMELVANATKAVLTQIHSEIVH
;
A
#
# COMPACT_ATOMS: atom_id res chain seq x y z
N MET A 1 29.32 51.21 -33.09
CA MET A 1 29.80 51.30 -31.69
C MET A 1 30.37 49.93 -31.37
N SER A 2 31.66 49.73 -31.67
CA SER A 2 32.80 49.75 -30.72
C SER A 2 32.63 48.66 -29.66
N SER A 3 33.55 47.75 -29.36
CA SER A 3 35.01 47.59 -29.49
C SER A 3 35.25 46.18 -28.90
N SER A 4 36.33 45.41 -29.06
CA SER A 4 37.76 45.65 -29.27
C SER A 4 38.44 44.29 -29.46
N GLU A 5 39.44 44.27 -30.36
CA GLU A 5 40.76 43.59 -30.31
C GLU A 5 40.83 42.05 -30.26
N ASN A 6 41.42 41.37 -31.26
CA ASN A 6 42.86 41.28 -31.63
C ASN A 6 43.69 40.67 -30.47
N ASP A 7 44.59 39.69 -30.62
CA ASP A 7 45.26 39.15 -31.80
C ASP A 7 46.14 37.92 -31.39
N GLU A 8 46.58 37.16 -32.39
CA GLU A 8 47.83 36.34 -32.48
C GLU A 8 47.93 34.94 -31.80
N ILE A 9 48.50 33.84 -32.36
CA ILE A 9 49.24 33.43 -33.59
C ILE A 9 49.11 31.88 -33.67
N SER A 10 48.59 31.22 -34.72
CA SER A 10 49.18 30.82 -36.02
C SER A 10 50.46 29.92 -36.02
N SER A 11 50.24 28.61 -36.25
CA SER A 11 50.87 27.70 -37.26
C SER A 11 52.41 27.49 -37.28
N LYS A 12 53.01 26.30 -37.48
CA LYS A 12 52.88 25.22 -38.49
C LYS A 12 53.59 23.95 -37.96
N ARG A 13 53.02 22.74 -37.94
CA ARG A 13 52.95 21.67 -38.98
C ARG A 13 54.23 21.33 -39.78
N ASN A 14 54.65 20.07 -39.58
CA ASN A 14 55.34 19.12 -40.47
C ASN A 14 56.74 19.43 -41.02
N ASN A 15 57.72 18.62 -40.59
CA ASN A 15 58.71 17.97 -41.47
C ASN A 15 59.37 16.76 -40.76
N ASN A 16 58.72 15.60 -40.87
CA ASN A 16 59.29 14.27 -40.64
C ASN A 16 59.78 13.77 -42.01
N SER A 17 61.10 13.71 -42.27
CA SER A 17 61.67 12.76 -43.27
C SER A 17 63.21 12.71 -43.37
N ASP A 18 63.98 13.70 -42.91
CA ASP A 18 65.43 13.75 -43.23
C ASP A 18 66.41 13.63 -42.03
N LEU A 19 65.94 13.58 -40.78
CA LEU A 19 66.79 13.39 -39.60
C LEU A 19 67.09 11.90 -39.27
N ASN A 20 66.36 10.96 -39.86
CA ASN A 20 66.48 9.52 -39.58
C ASN A 20 67.50 8.76 -40.45
N ARG A 21 68.27 9.45 -41.30
CA ARG A 21 69.20 8.80 -42.25
C ARG A 21 70.68 9.17 -42.07
N LEU A 22 71.02 10.13 -41.21
CA LEU A 22 72.42 10.61 -41.04
C LEU A 22 73.04 10.41 -39.64
N GLU A 23 72.28 10.07 -38.60
CA GLU A 23 72.87 9.62 -37.31
C GLU A 23 72.98 8.08 -37.19
N LYS A 24 72.39 7.34 -38.13
CA LYS A 24 72.56 5.87 -38.26
C LYS A 24 73.94 5.43 -38.76
N GLN A 25 74.87 6.36 -39.01
CA GLN A 25 76.23 6.07 -39.48
C GLN A 25 77.36 6.39 -38.47
N SER A 26 77.07 6.95 -37.29
CA SER A 26 78.08 7.18 -36.23
C SER A 26 78.03 6.18 -35.07
N VAL A 27 77.02 5.31 -35.02
CA VAL A 27 76.80 4.34 -33.92
C VAL A 27 77.38 2.94 -34.21
N ASN A 28 77.78 2.64 -35.45
CA ASN A 28 78.25 1.31 -35.84
C ASN A 28 79.77 1.07 -35.75
N SER A 29 80.58 2.05 -35.33
CA SER A 29 82.04 1.89 -35.24
C SER A 29 82.62 1.80 -33.82
N SER A 30 81.87 2.16 -32.76
CA SER A 30 82.34 2.00 -31.37
C SER A 30 82.02 0.62 -30.77
N ASP A 31 80.95 -0.02 -31.23
CA ASP A 31 80.51 -1.34 -30.74
C ASP A 31 81.38 -2.51 -31.25
N GLU A 32 82.01 -2.38 -32.42
CA GLU A 32 82.95 -3.40 -32.93
C GLU A 32 84.32 -3.33 -32.22
N ILE A 33 84.80 -2.13 -31.87
CA ILE A 33 86.06 -1.95 -31.13
C ILE A 33 85.91 -2.44 -29.68
N HIS A 34 84.75 -2.21 -29.05
CA HIS A 34 84.46 -2.71 -27.69
C HIS A 34 84.37 -4.25 -27.61
N LYS A 35 83.85 -4.91 -28.65
CA LYS A 35 83.76 -6.38 -28.71
C LYS A 35 85.11 -7.06 -28.96
N GLU A 36 86.04 -6.40 -29.65
CA GLU A 36 87.38 -6.96 -29.89
C GLU A 36 88.31 -6.87 -28.66
N ILE A 37 88.19 -5.82 -27.85
CA ILE A 37 88.97 -5.65 -26.61
C ILE A 37 88.55 -6.69 -25.55
N TYR A 38 87.24 -6.98 -25.42
CA TYR A 38 86.75 -7.97 -24.45
C TYR A 38 87.11 -9.42 -24.81
N LYS A 39 87.38 -9.72 -26.09
CA LYS A 39 87.79 -11.06 -26.52
C LYS A 39 89.26 -11.38 -26.20
N LYS A 40 90.10 -10.36 -25.96
CA LYS A 40 91.55 -10.49 -25.69
C LYS A 40 91.94 -10.47 -24.20
N LEU A 41 91.00 -10.31 -23.26
CA LEU A 41 91.27 -10.27 -21.81
C LEU A 41 90.70 -11.47 -21.06
N LYS A 42 90.77 -12.67 -21.65
CA LYS A 42 90.21 -13.91 -21.09
C LYS A 42 91.10 -14.63 -20.06
N TRP A 43 92.19 -14.03 -19.60
CA TRP A 43 93.21 -14.71 -18.76
C TRP A 43 93.59 -13.95 -17.48
N TYR A 44 92.76 -13.02 -17.01
CA TYR A 44 92.99 -12.34 -15.73
C TYR A 44 91.77 -12.49 -14.82
N GLU A 45 91.69 -13.62 -14.11
CA GLU A 45 90.75 -13.83 -13.01
C GLU A 45 91.33 -13.22 -11.73
N ASN A 46 90.60 -12.27 -11.14
CA ASN A 46 90.95 -11.66 -9.86
C ASN A 46 90.52 -12.62 -8.72
N PRO A 47 91.43 -13.19 -7.90
CA PRO A 47 91.09 -14.27 -6.95
C PRO A 47 90.25 -13.83 -5.74
N VAL A 48 89.88 -12.55 -5.63
CA VAL A 48 89.24 -11.98 -4.44
C VAL A 48 87.70 -11.98 -4.51
N LEU A 49 87.10 -12.41 -5.62
CA LEU A 49 85.63 -12.43 -5.80
C LEU A 49 85.00 -13.82 -5.93
N GLN A 50 85.65 -14.88 -5.45
CA GLN A 50 84.94 -16.12 -5.15
C GLN A 50 84.25 -16.01 -3.79
N THR A 51 83.09 -15.35 -3.77
CA THR A 51 82.08 -15.62 -2.74
C THR A 51 81.09 -16.64 -3.28
N SER A 52 80.84 -17.65 -2.47
CA SER A 52 80.10 -18.87 -2.78
C SER A 52 78.70 -18.65 -3.38
N ASN A 53 78.31 -19.55 -4.30
CA ASN A 53 76.96 -19.79 -4.82
C ASN A 53 75.88 -20.07 -3.73
N SER A 54 76.17 -19.88 -2.45
CA SER A 54 75.21 -19.95 -1.34
C SER A 54 74.34 -18.68 -1.21
N ASN A 55 74.76 -17.54 -1.76
CA ASN A 55 74.03 -16.28 -1.58
C ASN A 55 72.88 -16.10 -2.58
N GLN A 56 72.96 -16.64 -3.79
CA GLN A 56 71.89 -16.50 -4.80
C GLN A 56 70.67 -17.40 -4.53
N ALA A 57 70.90 -18.61 -3.98
CA ALA A 57 69.83 -19.45 -3.46
C ALA A 57 69.18 -18.82 -2.23
N LYS A 58 69.99 -18.29 -1.29
CA LYS A 58 69.47 -17.59 -0.10
C LYS A 58 68.65 -16.35 -0.47
N THR A 59 69.12 -15.47 -1.36
CA THR A 59 68.37 -14.24 -1.72
C THR A 59 67.04 -14.51 -2.41
N THR A 60 66.94 -15.60 -3.19
CA THR A 60 65.68 -16.03 -3.82
C THR A 60 64.69 -16.60 -2.79
N THR A 61 65.18 -17.37 -1.82
CA THR A 61 64.36 -17.87 -0.70
C THR A 61 63.91 -16.73 0.22
N TYR A 62 64.79 -15.78 0.53
CA TYR A 62 64.47 -14.59 1.34
C TYR A 62 63.44 -13.71 0.63
N SER A 63 63.55 -13.42 -0.68
CA SER A 63 62.56 -12.60 -1.37
C SER A 63 61.18 -13.27 -1.44
N SER A 64 61.12 -14.59 -1.61
CA SER A 64 59.87 -15.35 -1.55
C SER A 64 59.24 -15.35 -0.15
N PHE A 65 60.06 -15.41 0.90
CA PHE A 65 59.62 -15.36 2.29
C PHE A 65 59.09 -13.97 2.66
N TYR A 66 59.79 -12.89 2.27
CA TYR A 66 59.33 -11.52 2.49
C TYR A 66 58.08 -11.19 1.67
N SER A 67 57.99 -11.69 0.42
CA SER A 67 56.78 -11.55 -0.39
C SER A 67 55.60 -12.27 0.26
N SER A 68 55.78 -13.52 0.72
CA SER A 68 54.75 -14.30 1.41
C SER A 68 54.30 -13.63 2.72
N LEU A 69 55.26 -13.18 3.54
CA LEU A 69 55.01 -12.45 4.79
C LEU A 69 54.28 -11.13 4.54
N TYR A 70 54.68 -10.39 3.50
CA TYR A 70 54.04 -9.14 3.11
C TYR A 70 52.59 -9.37 2.62
N THR A 71 52.34 -10.38 1.79
CA THR A 71 50.98 -10.77 1.42
C THR A 71 50.14 -11.24 2.62
N GLY A 72 50.74 -11.97 3.57
CA GLY A 72 50.06 -12.38 4.80
C GLY A 72 49.70 -11.19 5.68
N LEU A 73 50.60 -10.23 5.85
CA LEU A 73 50.36 -8.99 6.60
C LEU A 73 49.32 -8.11 5.92
N LEU A 74 49.31 -8.02 4.57
CA LEU A 74 48.26 -7.33 3.82
C LEU A 74 46.90 -8.01 4.03
N ILE A 75 46.81 -9.34 3.94
CA ILE A 75 45.55 -10.07 4.18
C ILE A 75 45.04 -9.80 5.60
N VAL A 76 45.90 -9.83 6.62
CA VAL A 76 45.52 -9.52 8.01
C VAL A 76 45.07 -8.06 8.15
N ALA A 77 45.75 -7.12 7.47
CA ALA A 77 45.38 -5.70 7.47
C ALA A 77 44.04 -5.42 6.76
N PHE A 78 43.71 -6.17 5.70
CA PHE A 78 42.46 -6.04 4.95
C PHE A 78 41.32 -6.93 5.48
N LEU A 79 41.60 -7.94 6.32
CA LEU A 79 40.61 -8.82 6.94
C LEU A 79 39.43 -8.07 7.60
N PRO A 80 39.63 -7.00 8.41
CA PRO A 80 38.51 -6.24 8.97
C PRO A 80 37.67 -5.55 7.89
N ILE A 81 38.29 -5.06 6.81
CA ILE A 81 37.59 -4.41 5.70
C ILE A 81 36.76 -5.46 4.94
N ILE A 82 37.30 -6.64 4.69
CA ILE A 82 36.59 -7.76 4.06
C ILE A 82 35.43 -8.22 4.94
N LEU A 83 35.64 -8.32 6.26
CA LEU A 83 34.58 -8.69 7.21
C LEU A 83 33.46 -7.65 7.22
N ILE A 84 33.79 -6.35 7.25
CA ILE A 84 32.82 -5.26 7.17
C ILE A 84 32.07 -5.33 5.84
N ALA A 85 32.76 -5.50 4.71
CA ALA A 85 32.14 -5.62 3.40
C ALA A 85 31.21 -6.85 3.32
N PHE A 86 31.61 -7.97 3.91
CA PHE A 86 30.79 -9.18 3.98
C PHE A 86 29.56 -8.99 4.87
N VAL A 87 29.70 -8.36 6.04
CA VAL A 87 28.56 -8.02 6.92
C VAL A 87 27.62 -7.06 6.20
N LEU A 88 28.13 -6.04 5.53
CA LEU A 88 27.33 -5.14 4.70
C LEU A 88 26.64 -5.89 3.57
N PHE A 89 27.30 -6.84 2.92
CA PHE A 89 26.69 -7.67 1.89
C PHE A 89 25.54 -8.52 2.46
N LEU A 90 25.73 -9.17 3.61
CA LEU A 90 24.67 -9.93 4.29
C LEU A 90 23.48 -9.03 4.67
N LEU A 91 23.74 -7.85 5.21
CA LEU A 91 22.71 -6.90 5.63
C LEU A 91 21.96 -6.27 4.46
N LEU A 92 22.65 -5.95 3.36
CA LEU A 92 22.07 -5.25 2.20
C LEU A 92 21.40 -6.19 1.19
N TRP A 93 21.84 -7.44 1.10
CA TRP A 93 21.37 -8.37 0.06
C TRP A 93 20.70 -9.62 0.61
N ILE A 94 21.32 -10.30 1.57
CA ILE A 94 20.79 -11.58 2.08
C ILE A 94 19.56 -11.36 2.96
N LEU A 95 19.62 -10.45 3.93
CA LEU A 95 18.48 -10.20 4.83
C LEU A 95 17.22 -9.71 4.08
N PRO A 96 17.30 -8.72 3.16
CA PRO A 96 16.13 -8.32 2.38
C PRO A 96 15.60 -9.43 1.48
N GLY A 97 16.49 -10.23 0.87
CA GLY A 97 16.09 -11.39 0.06
C GLY A 97 15.33 -12.44 0.87
N LEU A 98 15.81 -12.75 2.08
CA LEU A 98 15.12 -13.65 3.02
C LEU A 98 13.78 -13.06 3.47
N GLY A 99 13.72 -11.77 3.78
CA GLY A 99 12.49 -11.08 4.16
C GLY A 99 11.44 -11.08 3.04
N TRP A 100 11.86 -10.82 1.80
CA TRP A 100 10.99 -10.91 0.63
C TRP A 100 10.44 -12.32 0.43
N PHE A 101 11.30 -13.35 0.53
CA PHE A 101 10.87 -14.74 0.40
C PHE A 101 9.93 -15.15 1.53
N TYR A 102 10.24 -14.74 2.77
CA TYR A 102 9.39 -14.95 3.93
C TYR A 102 8.00 -14.35 3.72
N GLU A 103 7.91 -13.11 3.22
CA GLU A 103 6.59 -12.50 2.97
C GLU A 103 5.81 -13.26 1.90
N ARG A 104 6.41 -13.60 0.77
CA ARG A 104 5.71 -14.34 -0.30
C ARG A 104 5.20 -15.69 0.20
N TYR A 105 6.04 -16.41 0.95
CA TYR A 105 5.65 -17.69 1.54
C TYR A 105 4.54 -17.53 2.59
N ALA A 106 4.70 -16.59 3.53
CA ALA A 106 3.75 -16.37 4.62
C ALA A 106 2.40 -15.85 4.11
N GLU A 107 2.41 -14.93 3.13
CA GLU A 107 1.22 -14.46 2.46
C GLU A 107 0.53 -15.60 1.72
N ALA A 108 1.25 -16.44 0.96
CA ALA A 108 0.65 -17.58 0.26
C ALA A 108 0.05 -18.60 1.24
N ARG A 109 0.73 -18.88 2.36
CA ARG A 109 0.22 -19.74 3.44
C ARG A 109 -1.06 -19.18 4.05
N ASP A 110 -1.06 -17.89 4.39
CA ASP A 110 -2.20 -17.24 5.02
C ASP A 110 -3.37 -17.11 4.05
N ARG A 111 -3.11 -16.72 2.80
CA ARG A 111 -4.11 -16.76 1.74
C ARG A 111 -4.67 -18.17 1.60
N LYS A 112 -3.87 -19.24 1.55
CA LYS A 112 -4.42 -20.61 1.49
C LYS A 112 -5.30 -20.97 2.69
N LYS A 113 -4.95 -20.48 3.89
CA LYS A 113 -5.69 -20.78 5.13
C LYS A 113 -6.98 -19.97 5.27
N TYR A 114 -6.97 -18.73 4.81
CA TYR A 114 -8.04 -17.76 5.01
C TYR A 114 -8.76 -17.37 3.72
N TYR A 115 -8.35 -17.92 2.56
CA TYR A 115 -8.96 -17.61 1.28
C TYR A 115 -10.45 -17.90 1.34
N PRO A 116 -11.26 -17.05 0.73
CA PRO A 116 -12.65 -17.38 0.60
C PRO A 116 -12.83 -18.64 -0.25
N PRO A 117 -13.95 -19.36 -0.05
CA PRO A 117 -14.38 -20.43 -0.93
C PRO A 117 -14.28 -20.04 -2.42
N ILE A 118 -13.95 -21.01 -3.28
CA ILE A 118 -13.73 -20.73 -4.71
C ILE A 118 -14.97 -20.14 -5.40
N ASP A 119 -16.16 -20.47 -4.90
CA ASP A 119 -17.44 -19.93 -5.35
C ASP A 119 -17.69 -18.49 -4.90
N GLU A 120 -16.92 -17.95 -3.96
CA GLU A 120 -16.97 -16.54 -3.57
C GLU A 120 -16.00 -15.69 -4.42
N MET A 121 -15.10 -16.30 -5.20
CA MET A 121 -14.22 -15.58 -6.14
C MET A 121 -14.88 -15.48 -7.51
N LYS A 122 -15.31 -14.28 -7.90
CA LYS A 122 -16.08 -14.04 -9.12
C LYS A 122 -15.30 -13.17 -10.11
N PRO A 123 -15.23 -13.51 -11.42
CA PRO A 123 -14.60 -12.68 -12.45
C PRO A 123 -15.53 -11.51 -12.83
N TRP A 124 -15.88 -10.67 -11.85
CA TRP A 124 -16.84 -9.58 -11.97
C TRP A 124 -16.17 -8.21 -11.91
N GLY A 125 -14.84 -8.14 -11.82
CA GLY A 125 -14.09 -6.89 -11.90
C GLY A 125 -13.85 -6.46 -13.35
N PRO A 126 -13.27 -5.26 -13.54
CA PRO A 126 -12.72 -4.84 -14.83
C PRO A 126 -11.70 -5.86 -15.34
N ASP A 127 -11.67 -6.08 -16.66
CA ASP A 127 -10.79 -7.06 -17.31
C ASP A 127 -10.90 -8.49 -16.74
N ASN A 128 -12.10 -8.89 -16.29
CA ASN A 128 -12.38 -10.17 -15.64
C ASN A 128 -11.58 -10.43 -14.35
N LYS A 129 -11.10 -9.37 -13.68
CA LYS A 129 -10.47 -9.50 -12.38
C LYS A 129 -11.39 -10.22 -11.39
N LEU A 130 -10.78 -11.10 -10.60
CA LEU A 130 -11.45 -11.84 -9.55
C LEU A 130 -11.77 -10.91 -8.39
N ILE A 131 -13.04 -10.84 -8.05
CA ILE A 131 -13.62 -10.10 -6.94
C ILE A 131 -14.13 -11.10 -5.93
N HIS A 132 -13.73 -10.94 -4.68
CA HIS A 132 -14.29 -11.67 -3.57
C HIS A 132 -15.67 -11.13 -3.23
N VAL A 133 -16.70 -11.94 -3.44
CA VAL A 133 -18.11 -11.61 -3.23
C VAL A 133 -18.68 -12.56 -2.18
N VAL A 134 -19.22 -12.00 -1.11
CA VAL A 134 -19.99 -12.71 -0.10
C VAL A 134 -21.46 -12.53 -0.42
N HIS A 135 -22.14 -13.62 -0.76
CA HIS A 135 -23.57 -13.63 -1.06
C HIS A 135 -24.30 -14.59 -0.12
N LEU A 136 -24.89 -14.03 0.95
CA LEU A 136 -25.75 -14.74 1.88
C LEU A 136 -27.14 -14.85 1.24
N ARG A 137 -27.41 -15.98 0.60
CA ARG A 137 -28.68 -16.20 -0.11
C ARG A 137 -29.80 -16.56 0.84
N ALA A 138 -30.96 -15.95 0.63
CA ALA A 138 -32.23 -16.33 1.25
C ALA A 138 -33.33 -16.29 0.17
N PRO A 139 -33.44 -17.31 -0.71
CA PRO A 139 -34.41 -17.34 -1.80
C PRO A 139 -35.88 -17.18 -1.36
N GLU A 140 -36.17 -17.58 -0.13
CA GLU A 140 -37.46 -17.46 0.54
C GLU A 140 -37.72 -16.07 1.14
N SER A 141 -36.72 -15.18 1.16
CA SER A 141 -36.82 -13.84 1.72
C SER A 141 -37.86 -12.99 0.99
N LYS A 142 -38.85 -12.50 1.75
CA LYS A 142 -39.81 -11.49 1.28
C LYS A 142 -39.26 -10.08 1.42
N LEU A 143 -38.27 -9.89 2.29
CA LEU A 143 -37.61 -8.60 2.52
C LEU A 143 -36.82 -8.17 1.26
N PRO A 144 -36.74 -6.86 0.96
CA PRO A 144 -35.78 -6.35 -0.02
C PRO A 144 -34.37 -6.85 0.30
N PRO A 145 -33.59 -7.34 -0.68
CA PRO A 145 -32.21 -7.74 -0.43
C PRO A 145 -31.37 -6.56 0.09
N ILE A 146 -30.26 -6.85 0.76
CA ILE A 146 -29.35 -5.83 1.29
C ILE A 146 -28.04 -5.88 0.51
N VAL A 147 -27.58 -4.71 0.05
CA VAL A 147 -26.24 -4.51 -0.50
C VAL A 147 -25.38 -3.82 0.56
N TYR A 148 -24.46 -4.56 1.17
CA TYR A 148 -23.53 -4.02 2.17
C TYR A 148 -22.27 -3.46 1.50
N VAL A 149 -21.96 -2.20 1.81
CA VAL A 149 -20.78 -1.48 1.32
C VAL A 149 -19.82 -1.22 2.48
N SER A 150 -18.71 -1.94 2.48
CA SER A 150 -17.70 -1.88 3.54
C SER A 150 -17.01 -0.52 3.67
N GLY A 151 -16.64 -0.21 4.91
CA GLY A 151 -15.74 0.89 5.22
C GLY A 151 -14.29 0.64 4.83
N MET A 152 -13.48 1.69 4.97
CA MET A 152 -12.06 1.64 4.67
C MET A 152 -11.34 0.63 5.59
N GLY A 153 -10.61 -0.31 4.98
CA GLY A 153 -9.79 -1.31 5.66
C GLY A 153 -10.55 -2.55 6.12
N LEU A 154 -11.87 -2.58 5.95
CA LEU A 154 -12.73 -3.67 6.42
C LEU A 154 -13.00 -4.67 5.28
N SER A 155 -12.07 -5.59 5.08
CA SER A 155 -12.25 -6.68 4.10
C SER A 155 -13.34 -7.68 4.54
N MET A 156 -13.84 -8.47 3.60
CA MET A 156 -14.80 -9.55 3.84
C MET A 156 -14.33 -10.60 4.85
N TYR A 157 -13.02 -10.73 5.09
CA TYR A 157 -12.50 -11.55 6.20
C TYR A 157 -13.02 -11.09 7.56
N PHE A 158 -13.15 -9.77 7.75
CA PHE A 158 -13.67 -9.15 8.96
C PHE A 158 -15.19 -9.02 8.91
N VAL A 159 -15.73 -8.63 7.75
CA VAL A 159 -17.14 -8.27 7.59
C VAL A 159 -18.07 -9.48 7.53
N LYS A 160 -17.67 -10.58 6.89
CA LYS A 160 -18.55 -11.75 6.71
C LYS A 160 -19.10 -12.31 8.05
N PRO A 161 -18.28 -12.50 9.11
CA PRO A 161 -18.82 -12.87 10.42
C PRO A 161 -19.82 -11.88 11.00
N LEU A 162 -19.66 -10.58 10.72
CA LEU A 162 -20.61 -9.55 11.16
C LEU A 162 -21.94 -9.69 10.40
N LEU A 163 -21.90 -9.87 9.07
CA LEU A 163 -23.11 -10.07 8.28
C LEU A 163 -23.88 -11.34 8.67
N LEU A 164 -23.17 -12.41 9.06
CA LEU A 164 -23.83 -13.61 9.61
C LEU A 164 -24.58 -13.30 10.91
N LYS A 165 -23.94 -12.59 11.85
CA LYS A 165 -24.62 -12.14 13.08
C LYS A 165 -25.80 -11.22 12.78
N PHE A 166 -25.65 -10.32 11.81
CA PHE A 166 -26.75 -9.45 11.39
C PHE A 166 -27.97 -10.27 10.96
N VAL A 167 -27.78 -11.32 10.16
CA VAL A 167 -28.87 -12.23 9.74
C VAL A 167 -29.51 -12.91 10.96
N GLU A 168 -28.73 -13.33 11.95
CA GLU A 168 -29.25 -13.94 13.19
C GLU A 168 -30.15 -12.99 13.99
N TYR A 169 -29.92 -11.67 13.90
CA TYR A 169 -30.74 -10.66 14.57
C TYR A 169 -31.98 -10.22 13.77
N MET A 170 -32.13 -10.65 12.52
CA MET A 170 -33.32 -10.36 11.71
C MET A 170 -34.47 -11.31 12.05
N ASP A 171 -35.70 -10.81 12.01
CA ASP A 171 -36.90 -11.61 12.36
C ASP A 171 -37.34 -12.53 11.21
N GLU A 172 -36.94 -12.21 9.98
CA GLU A 172 -37.22 -12.99 8.77
C GLU A 172 -35.91 -13.22 8.00
N PRO A 173 -35.82 -14.30 7.20
CA PRO A 173 -34.68 -14.51 6.29
C PRO A 173 -34.44 -13.28 5.42
N VAL A 174 -33.18 -12.88 5.27
CA VAL A 174 -32.76 -11.74 4.46
C VAL A 174 -31.61 -12.13 3.54
N GLU A 175 -31.72 -11.73 2.28
CA GLU A 175 -30.65 -11.91 1.30
C GLU A 175 -29.66 -10.74 1.39
N ILE A 176 -28.37 -11.03 1.52
CA ILE A 176 -27.33 -10.00 1.64
C ILE A 176 -26.21 -10.27 0.63
N ILE A 177 -25.78 -9.22 -0.07
CA ILE A 177 -24.56 -9.26 -0.88
C ILE A 177 -23.57 -8.19 -0.43
N SER A 178 -22.29 -8.58 -0.39
CA SER A 178 -21.17 -7.67 -0.23
C SER A 178 -19.95 -8.17 -1.01
N PHE A 179 -18.93 -7.35 -1.12
CA PHE A 179 -17.70 -7.68 -1.84
C PHE A 179 -16.50 -6.90 -1.31
N ASP A 180 -15.31 -7.45 -1.54
CA ASP A 180 -14.06 -6.69 -1.42
C ASP A 180 -13.83 -5.88 -2.70
N PRO A 181 -13.69 -4.54 -2.64
CA PRO A 181 -13.22 -3.74 -3.76
C PRO A 181 -11.86 -4.22 -4.30
N LEU A 182 -11.46 -3.77 -5.49
CA LEU A 182 -10.14 -4.08 -6.06
C LEU A 182 -9.03 -3.81 -5.05
N GLY A 183 -8.16 -4.80 -4.84
CA GLY A 183 -7.05 -4.73 -3.90
C GLY A 183 -7.41 -4.93 -2.41
N TYR A 184 -8.67 -5.17 -2.05
CA TYR A 184 -9.06 -5.60 -0.71
C TYR A 184 -9.15 -7.11 -0.57
N GLY A 185 -8.83 -7.58 0.64
CA GLY A 185 -8.99 -8.97 1.06
C GLY A 185 -8.44 -9.98 0.04
N ALA A 186 -9.35 -10.71 -0.60
CA ALA A 186 -9.00 -11.69 -1.63
C ALA A 186 -9.15 -11.18 -3.07
N SER A 187 -9.79 -10.02 -3.29
CA SER A 187 -9.95 -9.42 -4.62
C SER A 187 -8.61 -9.04 -5.24
N GLU A 188 -8.52 -9.19 -6.55
CA GLU A 188 -7.33 -8.80 -7.31
C GLU A 188 -7.12 -7.28 -7.26
N PRO A 189 -5.86 -6.80 -7.28
CA PRO A 189 -5.57 -5.38 -7.36
C PRO A 189 -5.91 -4.81 -8.75
N PRO A 190 -6.14 -3.48 -8.83
CA PRO A 190 -6.26 -2.80 -10.11
C PRO A 190 -4.93 -2.88 -10.88
N ASN A 191 -4.99 -2.71 -12.20
CA ASN A 191 -3.77 -2.60 -13.02
C ASN A 191 -3.00 -1.30 -12.70
N ASP A 192 -3.72 -0.22 -12.38
CA ASP A 192 -3.18 1.05 -11.94
C ASP A 192 -3.94 1.57 -10.71
N TRP A 193 -3.25 1.77 -9.60
CA TRP A 193 -3.84 2.32 -8.36
C TRP A 193 -4.29 3.79 -8.51
N ASN A 194 -3.91 4.48 -9.58
CA ASN A 194 -4.35 5.85 -9.85
C ASN A 194 -5.78 5.91 -10.40
N THR A 195 -6.34 4.80 -10.90
CA THR A 195 -7.71 4.75 -11.39
C THR A 195 -8.73 4.59 -10.26
N GLU A 196 -8.30 4.22 -9.05
CA GLU A 196 -9.15 3.98 -7.88
C GLU A 196 -9.70 5.30 -7.31
N ASN A 197 -10.80 5.77 -7.88
CA ASN A 197 -11.56 6.96 -7.46
C ASN A 197 -13.04 6.63 -7.20
N ALA A 198 -13.84 7.62 -6.81
CA ALA A 198 -15.27 7.46 -6.54
C ALA A 198 -16.04 6.79 -7.68
N GLU A 199 -15.81 7.24 -8.92
CA GLU A 199 -16.50 6.73 -10.10
C GLU A 199 -16.15 5.26 -10.38
N SER A 200 -14.87 4.90 -10.33
CA SER A 200 -14.44 3.50 -10.52
C SER A 200 -15.05 2.55 -9.48
N GLN A 201 -15.16 2.98 -8.21
CA GLN A 201 -15.75 2.18 -7.15
C GLN A 201 -17.27 2.06 -7.31
N ARG A 202 -17.94 3.12 -7.75
CA ARG A 202 -19.39 3.13 -8.05
C ARG A 202 -19.71 2.22 -9.23
N LEU A 203 -18.90 2.24 -10.28
CA LEU A 203 -19.04 1.33 -11.43
C LEU A 203 -18.81 -0.12 -11.03
N LEU A 204 -17.81 -0.40 -10.19
CA LEU A 204 -17.60 -1.75 -9.65
C LEU A 204 -18.78 -2.22 -8.80
N LEU A 205 -19.31 -1.39 -7.91
CA LEU A 205 -20.51 -1.68 -7.12
C LEU A 205 -21.70 -2.02 -8.03
N ARG A 206 -21.95 -1.20 -9.06
CA ARG A 206 -23.00 -1.46 -10.06
C ARG A 206 -22.78 -2.78 -10.79
N GLN A 207 -21.54 -3.10 -11.16
CA GLN A 207 -21.21 -4.33 -11.85
C GLN A 207 -21.47 -5.57 -10.96
N VAL A 208 -21.09 -5.51 -9.68
CA VAL A 208 -21.36 -6.59 -8.72
C VAL A 208 -22.86 -6.81 -8.54
N ILE A 209 -23.64 -5.73 -8.37
CA ILE A 209 -25.10 -5.78 -8.26
C ILE A 209 -25.75 -6.37 -9.52
N ALA A 210 -25.31 -5.93 -10.71
CA ALA A 210 -25.86 -6.42 -11.97
C ALA A 210 -25.56 -7.92 -12.19
N LYS A 211 -24.35 -8.37 -11.82
CA LYS A 211 -23.92 -9.77 -11.98
C LYS A 211 -24.48 -10.71 -10.92
N SER A 212 -24.86 -10.20 -9.76
CA SER A 212 -25.45 -11.02 -8.69
C SER A 212 -26.92 -11.36 -8.90
N THR A 213 -27.57 -10.76 -9.91
CA THR A 213 -29.01 -10.95 -10.22
C THR A 213 -29.91 -10.65 -9.01
N LEU A 214 -29.51 -9.69 -8.19
CA LEU A 214 -30.24 -9.29 -6.99
C LEU A 214 -31.63 -8.74 -7.36
N ARG A 215 -32.64 -9.10 -6.58
CA ARG A 215 -33.97 -8.51 -6.73
C ARG A 215 -33.91 -7.01 -6.40
N LYS A 216 -34.51 -6.21 -7.27
CA LYS A 216 -34.69 -4.77 -7.08
C LYS A 216 -36.16 -4.46 -6.69
N PRO A 217 -36.41 -3.38 -5.94
CA PRO A 217 -35.42 -2.53 -5.30
C PRO A 217 -34.78 -3.21 -4.07
N PHE A 218 -33.56 -2.81 -3.70
CA PHE A 218 -32.80 -3.34 -2.56
C PHE A 218 -32.45 -2.25 -1.54
N ILE A 219 -32.07 -2.63 -0.32
CA ILE A 219 -31.57 -1.70 0.69
C ILE A 219 -30.06 -1.55 0.57
N LEU A 220 -29.57 -0.32 0.55
CA LEU A 220 -28.14 -0.03 0.66
C LEU A 220 -27.76 0.09 2.13
N PHE A 221 -26.77 -0.69 2.55
CA PHE A 221 -26.20 -0.57 3.88
C PHE A 221 -24.73 -0.16 3.76
N GLY A 222 -24.42 1.11 4.04
CA GLY A 222 -23.06 1.65 3.98
C GLY A 222 -22.46 1.90 5.37
N ALA A 223 -21.26 1.37 5.61
CA ALA A 223 -20.52 1.59 6.86
C ALA A 223 -19.33 2.53 6.65
N SER A 224 -19.17 3.53 7.52
CA SER A 224 -18.01 4.45 7.48
C SER A 224 -17.79 5.01 6.07
N ALA A 225 -16.58 4.85 5.50
CA ALA A 225 -16.27 5.30 4.14
C ALA A 225 -17.18 4.70 3.05
N GLY A 226 -17.75 3.50 3.28
CA GLY A 226 -18.72 2.87 2.38
C GLY A 226 -20.08 3.58 2.37
N GLY A 227 -20.38 4.37 3.41
CA GLY A 227 -21.59 5.20 3.47
C GLY A 227 -21.64 6.28 2.40
N LEU A 228 -20.50 6.89 2.05
CA LEU A 228 -20.43 7.86 0.94
C LEU A 228 -20.71 7.17 -0.40
N LEU A 229 -20.18 5.96 -0.62
CA LEU A 229 -20.42 5.22 -1.85
C LEU A 229 -21.86 4.73 -1.97
N ALA A 230 -22.46 4.26 -0.87
CA ALA A 230 -23.87 3.92 -0.81
C ALA A 230 -24.74 5.14 -1.13
N HIS A 231 -24.45 6.29 -0.51
CA HIS A 231 -25.17 7.53 -0.78
C HIS A 231 -25.03 7.94 -2.26
N LEU A 232 -23.81 7.96 -2.81
CA LEU A 232 -23.57 8.26 -4.22
C LEU A 232 -24.32 7.28 -5.15
N TYR A 233 -24.34 5.98 -4.83
CA TYR A 233 -25.07 4.99 -5.63
C TYR A 233 -26.55 5.31 -5.66
N CYS A 234 -27.17 5.59 -4.51
CA CYS A 234 -28.59 5.93 -4.43
C CYS A 234 -28.92 7.20 -5.22
N LEU A 235 -28.05 8.21 -5.16
CA LEU A 235 -28.18 9.43 -5.96
C LEU A 235 -27.99 9.19 -7.46
N THR A 236 -27.36 8.08 -7.86
CA THR A 236 -27.15 7.79 -9.28
C THR A 236 -28.18 6.82 -9.85
N TYR A 237 -28.73 5.93 -9.01
CA TYR A 237 -29.67 4.87 -9.37
C TYR A 237 -30.81 4.76 -8.34
N PRO A 238 -31.63 5.79 -8.14
CA PRO A 238 -32.70 5.77 -7.14
C PRO A 238 -33.70 4.65 -7.36
N GLU A 239 -33.95 4.26 -8.60
CA GLU A 239 -34.87 3.19 -8.99
C GLU A 239 -34.45 1.80 -8.52
N ASP A 240 -33.16 1.63 -8.20
CA ASP A 240 -32.61 0.38 -7.68
C ASP A 240 -32.79 0.25 -6.16
N VAL A 241 -33.12 1.34 -5.46
CA VAL A 241 -32.94 1.46 -4.01
C VAL A 241 -34.27 1.65 -3.29
N ALA A 242 -34.57 0.74 -2.36
CA ALA A 242 -35.75 0.78 -1.50
C ALA A 242 -35.52 1.61 -0.23
N GLY A 243 -34.28 1.74 0.21
CA GLY A 243 -33.89 2.46 1.41
C GLY A 243 -32.39 2.42 1.64
N ILE A 244 -31.90 3.27 2.54
CA ILE A 244 -30.48 3.40 2.87
C ILE A 244 -30.27 3.39 4.37
N ILE A 245 -29.29 2.62 4.83
CA ILE A 245 -28.86 2.55 6.22
C ILE A 245 -27.38 2.89 6.28
N LEU A 246 -27.04 3.94 7.02
CA LEU A 246 -25.67 4.41 7.17
C LEU A 246 -25.21 4.24 8.62
N THR A 247 -24.17 3.44 8.84
CA THR A 247 -23.56 3.27 10.16
C THR A 247 -22.28 4.08 10.26
N ASP A 248 -22.35 5.14 11.07
CA ASP A 248 -21.33 6.16 11.30
C ASP A 248 -20.57 6.54 10.02
N PRO A 249 -21.29 7.00 8.97
CA PRO A 249 -20.71 7.20 7.65
C PRO A 249 -19.56 8.21 7.69
N THR A 250 -18.61 8.12 6.76
CA THR A 250 -17.65 9.23 6.61
C THR A 250 -18.41 10.45 6.08
N PRO A 251 -18.32 11.64 6.72
CA PRO A 251 -18.98 12.82 6.21
C PRO A 251 -18.33 13.34 4.91
N SER A 252 -19.11 14.01 4.05
CA SER A 252 -18.58 14.67 2.85
C SER A 252 -17.59 15.80 3.19
N THR A 253 -17.75 16.41 4.37
CA THR A 253 -16.92 17.49 4.91
C THR A 253 -15.56 17.03 5.46
N ILE A 254 -15.21 15.74 5.33
CA ILE A 254 -14.02 15.13 5.97
C ILE A 254 -12.70 15.85 5.66
N PHE A 255 -12.58 16.47 4.49
CA PHE A 255 -11.38 17.22 4.06
C PHE A 255 -11.59 18.73 3.97
N GLU A 256 -12.74 19.24 4.40
CA GLU A 256 -12.97 20.68 4.44
C GLU A 256 -12.07 21.37 5.47
N GLN A 257 -11.85 22.67 5.27
CA GLN A 257 -11.08 23.47 6.20
C GLN A 257 -11.74 23.44 7.59
N GLY A 258 -10.95 23.12 8.62
CA GLY A 258 -11.45 22.98 9.99
C GLY A 258 -11.80 21.55 10.41
N SER A 259 -11.78 20.57 9.49
CA SER A 259 -11.96 19.16 9.84
C SER A 259 -10.90 18.70 10.86
N PRO A 260 -11.32 18.09 12.00
CA PRO A 260 -10.40 17.61 13.03
C PRO A 260 -9.58 16.40 12.57
N ILE A 261 -10.05 15.70 11.53
CA ILE A 261 -9.53 14.40 11.13
C ILE A 261 -8.90 14.37 9.74
N GLY A 262 -9.29 15.28 8.83
CA GLY A 262 -8.84 15.24 7.43
C GLY A 262 -7.33 15.19 7.27
N LYS A 263 -6.59 16.01 8.02
CA LYS A 263 -5.10 16.00 8.02
C LYS A 263 -4.52 14.68 8.56
N VAL A 264 -5.14 14.12 9.58
CA VAL A 264 -4.69 12.86 10.21
C VAL A 264 -4.92 11.71 9.26
N LEU A 265 -6.11 11.64 8.66
CA LEU A 265 -6.49 10.63 7.68
C LEU A 265 -5.58 10.68 6.44
N ASN A 266 -5.29 11.88 5.92
CA ASN A 266 -4.36 12.07 4.81
C ASN A 266 -2.96 11.54 5.14
N ARG A 267 -2.42 11.90 6.31
CA ARG A 267 -1.12 11.38 6.77
C ARG A 267 -1.13 9.86 6.92
N ALA A 268 -2.19 9.28 7.48
CA ALA A 268 -2.31 7.84 7.67
C ALA A 268 -2.30 7.08 6.34
N CYS A 269 -3.04 7.54 5.33
CA CYS A 269 -3.03 6.93 4.01
C CYS A 269 -1.68 7.08 3.28
N ILE A 270 -1.02 8.25 3.37
CA ILE A 270 0.34 8.43 2.83
C ILE A 270 1.33 7.45 3.50
N GLN A 271 1.23 7.30 4.83
CA GLN A 271 2.04 6.35 5.59
C GLN A 271 1.78 4.91 5.14
N CYS A 272 0.54 4.53 4.85
CA CYS A 272 0.23 3.22 4.28
C CYS A 272 0.97 2.96 2.96
N GLY A 273 1.13 3.98 2.09
CA GLY A 273 1.89 3.83 0.84
C GLY A 273 3.39 3.65 1.05
N ILE A 274 3.96 4.27 2.09
CA ILE A 274 5.37 4.03 2.50
C ILE A 274 5.51 2.62 3.07
N MET A 275 4.58 2.24 3.97
CA MET A 275 4.53 0.93 4.60
C MET A 275 4.34 -0.20 3.57
N ALA A 276 3.54 0.01 2.52
CA ALA A 276 3.34 -0.97 1.45
C ALA A 276 4.69 -1.41 0.85
N ARG A 277 5.59 -0.46 0.58
CA ARG A 277 6.94 -0.76 0.07
C ARG A 277 7.75 -1.61 1.05
N ALA A 278 7.68 -1.31 2.34
CA ALA A 278 8.35 -2.09 3.39
C ALA A 278 7.73 -3.50 3.57
N ALA A 279 6.42 -3.62 3.38
CA ALA A 279 5.69 -4.89 3.46
C ALA A 279 6.20 -5.91 2.43
N SER A 280 6.58 -5.46 1.23
CA SER A 280 7.14 -6.33 0.19
C SER A 280 8.38 -7.11 0.61
N TRP A 281 9.09 -6.63 1.63
CA TRP A 281 10.32 -7.21 2.19
C TRP A 281 10.09 -7.94 3.52
N GLY A 282 8.84 -8.22 3.90
CA GLY A 282 8.49 -9.00 5.09
C GLY A 282 8.73 -8.29 6.43
N LEU A 283 9.03 -6.99 6.41
CA LEU A 283 9.34 -6.23 7.63
C LEU A 283 8.13 -5.95 8.51
N LEU A 284 6.92 -5.92 7.94
CA LEU A 284 5.71 -5.55 8.69
C LEU A 284 4.97 -6.73 9.31
N ARG A 285 5.06 -7.92 8.69
CA ARG A 285 4.32 -9.09 9.15
C ARG A 285 4.68 -9.53 10.59
N PRO A 286 5.96 -9.56 11.02
CA PRO A 286 6.30 -9.86 12.41
C PRO A 286 5.72 -8.85 13.42
N LEU A 287 5.51 -7.60 12.99
CA LEU A 287 4.91 -6.56 13.83
C LEU A 287 3.41 -6.79 14.05
N SER A 288 2.73 -7.63 13.26
CA SER A 288 1.29 -7.91 13.42
C SER A 288 0.93 -8.39 14.83
N PHE A 289 1.79 -9.20 15.46
CA PHE A 289 1.60 -9.66 16.84
C PHE A 289 1.68 -8.50 17.85
N LEU A 290 2.66 -7.61 17.67
CA LEU A 290 2.81 -6.42 18.51
C LEU A 290 1.61 -5.48 18.32
N LEU A 291 1.18 -5.29 17.08
CA LEU A 291 0.01 -4.48 16.76
C LEU A 291 -1.25 -5.05 17.41
N HIS A 292 -1.47 -6.36 17.39
CA HIS A 292 -2.64 -6.98 18.05
C HIS A 292 -2.69 -6.68 19.56
N HIS A 293 -1.56 -6.74 20.25
CA HIS A 293 -1.53 -6.60 21.72
C HIS A 293 -1.38 -5.14 22.19
N PHE A 294 -0.62 -4.32 21.46
CA PHE A 294 -0.24 -2.97 21.90
C PHE A 294 -0.97 -1.85 21.16
N SER A 295 -1.71 -2.15 20.08
CA SER A 295 -2.53 -1.12 19.45
C SER A 295 -3.70 -0.71 20.33
N THR A 296 -4.00 0.57 20.29
CA THR A 296 -4.98 1.22 21.16
C THR A 296 -5.89 2.12 20.34
N GLY A 297 -7.02 2.54 20.92
CA GLY A 297 -8.06 3.24 20.16
C GLY A 297 -8.70 2.32 19.12
N ASP A 298 -9.29 2.91 18.09
CA ASP A 298 -10.12 2.22 17.10
C ASP A 298 -9.34 1.19 16.26
N VAL A 299 -8.08 1.46 15.95
CA VAL A 299 -7.17 0.48 15.30
C VAL A 299 -6.93 -0.73 16.20
N GLY A 300 -6.77 -0.50 17.51
CA GLY A 300 -6.66 -1.58 18.48
C GLY A 300 -7.95 -2.39 18.58
N ASP A 301 -9.11 -1.75 18.49
CA ASP A 301 -10.40 -2.44 18.51
C ASP A 301 -10.55 -3.34 17.26
N ILE A 302 -10.23 -2.85 16.05
CA ILE A 302 -10.20 -3.67 14.83
C ILE A 302 -9.34 -4.91 15.02
N PHE A 303 -8.12 -4.75 15.57
CA PHE A 303 -7.21 -5.87 15.77
C PHE A 303 -7.69 -6.84 16.85
N ARG A 304 -8.36 -6.38 17.91
CA ARG A 304 -8.94 -7.27 18.94
C ARG A 304 -10.14 -8.06 18.43
N TYR A 305 -10.94 -7.48 17.53
CA TYR A 305 -12.07 -8.17 16.90
C TYR A 305 -11.65 -9.06 15.71
N SER A 306 -10.42 -8.92 15.22
CA SER A 306 -9.92 -9.68 14.07
C SER A 306 -9.14 -10.92 14.49
N HIS A 307 -9.34 -12.03 13.78
CA HIS A 307 -8.44 -13.18 13.90
C HIS A 307 -7.00 -12.76 13.53
N PRO A 308 -5.94 -13.18 14.24
CA PRO A 308 -4.56 -12.74 13.99
C PRO A 308 -4.09 -12.91 12.53
N GLY A 309 -4.56 -13.95 11.86
CA GLY A 309 -4.31 -14.17 10.43
C GLY A 309 -4.86 -13.06 9.51
N TYR A 310 -5.99 -12.44 9.87
CA TYR A 310 -6.54 -11.32 9.11
C TYR A 310 -5.70 -10.06 9.31
N ILE A 311 -5.16 -9.84 10.52
CA ILE A 311 -4.23 -8.74 10.78
C ILE A 311 -2.99 -8.87 9.91
N ALA A 312 -2.45 -10.09 9.79
CA ALA A 312 -1.31 -10.35 8.92
C ALA A 312 -1.62 -10.08 7.44
N LEU A 313 -2.86 -10.35 7.00
CA LEU A 313 -3.32 -10.01 5.65
C LEU A 313 -3.52 -8.50 5.44
N LEU A 314 -3.95 -7.76 6.46
CA LEU A 314 -4.01 -6.28 6.43
C LEU A 314 -2.63 -5.64 6.24
N MET A 315 -1.57 -6.31 6.68
CA MET A 315 -0.18 -5.83 6.57
C MET A 315 0.49 -6.21 5.25
N THR A 316 -0.23 -6.82 4.30
CA THR A 316 0.31 -7.12 2.97
C THR A 316 0.54 -5.85 2.15
N HIS A 317 1.48 -5.91 1.19
CA HIS A 317 1.73 -4.82 0.26
C HIS A 317 0.43 -4.34 -0.42
N THR A 318 -0.37 -5.27 -0.93
CA THR A 318 -1.60 -4.97 -1.66
C THR A 318 -2.64 -4.25 -0.79
N MET A 319 -2.87 -4.72 0.44
CA MET A 319 -3.81 -4.05 1.36
C MET A 319 -3.37 -2.64 1.74
N LEU A 320 -2.08 -2.47 2.06
CA LEU A 320 -1.53 -1.16 2.40
C LEU A 320 -1.54 -0.20 1.21
N GLN A 321 -1.27 -0.70 0.00
CA GLN A 321 -1.37 0.07 -1.22
C GLN A 321 -2.81 0.51 -1.52
N LYS A 322 -3.80 -0.36 -1.26
CA LYS A 322 -5.22 0.01 -1.35
C LYS A 322 -5.60 1.07 -0.32
N LEU A 323 -5.17 0.93 0.93
CA LEU A 323 -5.40 1.95 1.96
C LEU A 323 -4.78 3.31 1.58
N ALA A 324 -3.62 3.30 0.92
CA ALA A 324 -3.02 4.50 0.38
C ALA A 324 -3.84 5.11 -0.76
N SER A 325 -4.38 4.28 -1.67
CA SER A 325 -5.18 4.75 -2.80
C SER A 325 -6.56 5.28 -2.40
N GLN A 326 -7.07 4.95 -1.20
CA GLN A 326 -8.34 5.45 -0.67
C GLN A 326 -8.40 6.98 -0.56
N LEU A 327 -7.26 7.68 -0.52
CA LEU A 327 -7.27 9.15 -0.57
C LEU A 327 -7.93 9.68 -1.84
N ARG A 328 -7.63 9.09 -2.99
CA ARG A 328 -8.25 9.53 -4.26
C ARG A 328 -9.76 9.35 -4.21
N TYR A 329 -10.23 8.21 -3.71
CA TYR A 329 -11.64 7.97 -3.49
C TYR A 329 -12.26 9.01 -2.55
N LEU A 330 -11.71 9.19 -1.35
CA LEU A 330 -12.26 10.09 -0.35
C LEU A 330 -12.21 11.57 -0.76
N HIS A 331 -11.23 11.96 -1.58
CA HIS A 331 -11.15 13.32 -2.12
C HIS A 331 -12.11 13.58 -3.28
N THR A 332 -12.47 12.55 -4.06
CA THR A 332 -13.32 12.73 -5.26
C THR A 332 -14.80 12.50 -4.98
N ILE A 333 -15.15 11.69 -3.98
CA ILE A 333 -16.55 11.33 -3.73
C ILE A 333 -17.45 12.50 -3.29
N PRO A 334 -17.01 13.49 -2.48
CA PRO A 334 -17.86 14.62 -2.12
C PRO A 334 -18.29 15.44 -3.34
N ASP A 335 -17.39 15.63 -4.30
CA ASP A 335 -17.66 16.35 -5.55
C ASP A 335 -18.66 15.56 -6.42
N CYS A 336 -18.51 14.23 -6.50
CA CYS A 336 -19.47 13.38 -7.19
C CYS A 336 -20.87 13.46 -6.58
N ILE A 337 -20.97 13.41 -5.25
CA ILE A 337 -22.26 13.54 -4.52
C ILE A 337 -22.87 14.92 -4.78
N SER A 338 -22.08 15.98 -4.61
CA SER A 338 -22.53 17.36 -4.81
C SER A 338 -23.03 17.59 -6.23
N LYS A 339 -22.35 17.01 -7.22
CA LYS A 339 -22.79 17.04 -8.62
C LYS A 339 -24.15 16.36 -8.81
N GLN A 340 -24.34 15.15 -8.27
CA GLN A 340 -25.62 14.45 -8.43
C GLN A 340 -26.77 15.18 -7.74
N LEU A 341 -26.54 15.72 -6.54
CA LEU A 341 -27.55 16.53 -5.84
C LEU A 341 -27.96 17.78 -6.61
N HIS A 342 -27.04 18.38 -7.38
CA HIS A 342 -27.33 19.53 -8.22
C HIS A 342 -28.07 19.14 -9.51
N ASP A 343 -27.69 18.02 -10.13
CA ASP A 343 -28.21 17.60 -11.44
C ASP A 343 -29.63 17.01 -11.35
N ASP A 344 -30.01 16.37 -10.23
CA ASP A 344 -31.32 15.71 -10.07
C ASP A 344 -31.98 16.04 -8.72
N ALA A 345 -32.33 17.31 -8.54
CA ALA A 345 -32.84 17.83 -7.28
C ALA A 345 -34.17 17.22 -6.80
N THR A 346 -34.85 16.34 -7.57
CA THR A 346 -36.22 15.87 -7.28
C THR A 346 -36.40 14.37 -7.15
N SER A 347 -35.56 13.52 -7.76
CA SER A 347 -35.85 12.07 -7.83
C SER A 347 -35.50 11.26 -6.57
N HIS A 348 -34.62 11.77 -5.71
CA HIS A 348 -34.07 11.01 -4.57
C HIS A 348 -34.77 11.24 -3.22
N ARG A 349 -35.67 12.22 -3.14
CA ARG A 349 -36.05 12.80 -1.84
C ARG A 349 -36.89 11.90 -0.95
N ASN A 350 -37.64 10.93 -1.50
CA ASN A 350 -38.54 10.10 -0.70
C ASN A 350 -37.95 8.74 -0.28
N ILE A 351 -36.71 8.42 -0.66
CA ILE A 351 -36.10 7.12 -0.29
C ILE A 351 -35.79 7.14 1.22
N PRO A 352 -36.35 6.20 2.01
CA PRO A 352 -36.07 6.12 3.44
C PRO A 352 -34.57 6.02 3.72
N LEU A 353 -34.05 6.95 4.51
CA LEU A 353 -32.64 7.05 4.88
C LEU A 353 -32.52 7.04 6.40
N LEU A 354 -31.72 6.15 6.96
CA LEU A 354 -31.43 6.13 8.39
C LEU A 354 -29.92 6.27 8.64
N VAL A 355 -29.56 7.25 9.47
CA VAL A 355 -28.17 7.48 9.88
C VAL A 355 -28.00 7.16 11.36
N LEU A 356 -27.22 6.12 11.65
CA LEU A 356 -26.72 5.79 12.98
C LEU A 356 -25.38 6.52 13.19
N SER A 357 -25.29 7.42 14.17
CA SER A 357 -24.11 8.29 14.34
C SER A 357 -23.46 8.09 15.71
N ALA A 358 -22.18 7.69 15.72
CA ALA A 358 -21.39 7.52 16.93
C ALA A 358 -20.80 8.86 17.38
N LEU A 359 -21.48 9.51 18.33
CA LEU A 359 -21.09 10.84 18.81
C LEU A 359 -19.89 10.81 19.75
N ASN A 360 -19.54 9.65 20.30
CA ASN A 360 -18.34 9.46 21.11
C ASN A 360 -17.24 8.75 20.30
N TRP A 361 -16.81 9.41 19.22
CA TRP A 361 -16.03 8.82 18.13
C TRP A 361 -14.88 7.89 18.55
N THR A 362 -14.13 8.21 19.62
CA THR A 362 -13.04 7.37 20.13
C THR A 362 -12.94 7.37 21.66
N LYS A 363 -12.50 6.26 22.26
CA LYS A 363 -12.26 6.16 23.72
C LYS A 363 -11.10 7.04 24.19
N LYS A 364 -10.20 7.42 23.28
CA LYS A 364 -9.02 8.25 23.59
C LYS A 364 -9.29 9.74 23.39
N ARG A 365 -8.26 10.58 23.49
CA ARG A 365 -8.37 11.99 23.12
C ARG A 365 -8.78 12.10 21.64
N PRO A 366 -9.74 12.97 21.30
CA PRO A 366 -10.13 13.24 19.93
C PRO A 366 -8.98 13.78 19.08
N TYR A 367 -9.15 13.67 17.76
CA TYR A 367 -8.17 14.14 16.78
C TYR A 367 -8.22 15.66 16.61
N GLY A 368 -7.19 16.22 15.99
CA GLY A 368 -7.17 17.65 15.65
C GLY A 368 -7.05 18.62 16.83
N GLY A 369 -6.87 18.11 18.06
CA GLY A 369 -6.83 18.95 19.26
C GLY A 369 -8.21 19.30 19.82
N PHE A 370 -9.28 18.71 19.29
CA PHE A 370 -10.65 18.95 19.71
C PHE A 370 -10.93 18.34 21.10
N THR A 371 -11.83 18.97 21.85
CA THR A 371 -12.50 18.35 23.00
C THR A 371 -13.46 17.27 22.53
N ARG A 372 -13.98 16.44 23.46
CA ARG A 372 -14.95 15.39 23.10
C ARG A 372 -16.25 16.03 22.60
N GLU A 373 -16.63 17.13 23.23
CA GLU A 373 -17.81 17.91 22.93
C GLU A 373 -17.71 18.54 21.54
N GLU A 374 -16.57 19.18 21.23
CA GLU A 374 -16.30 19.76 19.90
C GLU A 374 -16.30 18.68 18.82
N MET A 375 -15.67 17.53 19.08
CA MET A 375 -15.64 16.40 18.14
C MET A 375 -17.04 15.84 17.90
N SER A 376 -17.81 15.61 18.98
CA SER A 376 -19.20 15.14 18.93
C SER A 376 -20.09 16.10 18.14
N GLN A 377 -19.93 17.40 18.38
CA GLN A 377 -20.70 18.43 17.69
C GLN A 377 -20.34 18.46 16.20
N TRP A 378 -19.05 18.51 15.85
CA TRP A 378 -18.61 18.50 14.46
C TRP A 378 -19.09 17.25 13.71
N TRP A 379 -19.01 16.07 14.36
CA TRP A 379 -19.45 14.80 13.76
C TRP A 379 -20.96 14.79 13.53
N SER A 380 -21.74 15.20 14.54
CA SER A 380 -23.20 15.33 14.43
C SER A 380 -23.61 16.29 13.30
N GLU A 381 -23.03 17.49 13.28
CA GLU A 381 -23.29 18.52 12.26
C GLU A 381 -22.94 18.02 10.86
N SER A 382 -21.82 17.31 10.72
CA SER A 382 -21.38 16.75 9.44
C SER A 382 -22.31 15.63 8.94
N HIS A 383 -22.94 14.86 9.84
CA HIS A 383 -23.93 13.86 9.46
C HIS A 383 -25.31 14.44 9.13
N GLN A 384 -25.62 15.65 9.61
CA GLN A 384 -26.83 16.35 9.19
C GLN A 384 -26.85 16.61 7.68
N PHE A 385 -25.70 16.59 7.00
CA PHE A 385 -25.65 16.63 5.53
C PHE A 385 -26.49 15.51 4.90
N PHE A 386 -26.43 14.27 5.39
CA PHE A 386 -27.21 13.18 4.85
C PHE A 386 -28.72 13.39 5.10
N VAL A 387 -29.06 13.81 6.32
CA VAL A 387 -30.44 14.02 6.75
C VAL A 387 -31.11 15.17 6.01
N ARG A 388 -30.42 16.31 5.84
CA ARG A 388 -30.97 17.52 5.21
C ARG A 388 -31.21 17.39 3.71
N ASN A 389 -30.57 16.41 3.06
CA ASN A 389 -30.69 16.16 1.63
C ASN A 389 -31.70 15.04 1.29
N SER A 390 -32.47 14.56 2.27
CA SER A 390 -33.57 13.63 2.09
C SER A 390 -34.82 14.14 2.81
N ASP A 391 -35.98 14.02 2.16
CA ASP A 391 -37.28 14.37 2.77
C ASP A 391 -37.78 13.23 3.68
N ASN A 392 -37.11 12.06 3.62
CA ASN A 392 -37.46 10.86 4.36
C ASN A 392 -36.24 10.31 5.13
N ALA A 393 -35.75 11.10 6.08
CA ALA A 393 -34.55 10.77 6.84
C ALA A 393 -34.76 10.66 8.35
N GLY A 394 -34.19 9.61 8.94
CA GLY A 394 -34.03 9.41 10.38
C GLY A 394 -32.58 9.57 10.83
N PHE A 395 -32.39 10.04 12.06
CA PHE A 395 -31.08 10.21 12.68
C PHE A 395 -31.09 9.65 14.09
N ILE A 396 -30.20 8.69 14.38
CA ILE A 396 -30.06 8.05 15.69
C ILE A 396 -28.67 8.38 16.23
N PRO A 397 -28.56 9.36 17.16
CA PRO A 397 -27.30 9.67 17.82
C PRO A 397 -26.97 8.66 18.92
N ARG A 398 -25.72 8.20 18.97
CA ARG A 398 -25.18 7.29 19.99
C ARG A 398 -23.99 7.93 20.70
N THR A 399 -24.24 8.52 21.86
CA THR A 399 -23.20 9.09 22.74
C THR A 399 -22.44 8.03 23.52
N ASP A 400 -22.96 6.80 23.55
CA ASP A 400 -22.42 5.64 24.23
C ASP A 400 -21.49 4.79 23.34
N TYR A 401 -21.36 5.12 22.05
CA TYR A 401 -20.63 4.32 21.05
C TYR A 401 -19.43 5.08 20.48
N THR A 402 -18.33 4.35 20.27
CA THR A 402 -17.28 4.75 19.33
C THR A 402 -17.62 4.43 17.89
N HIS A 403 -16.84 4.99 16.95
CA HIS A 403 -16.93 4.68 15.53
C HIS A 403 -16.96 3.17 15.28
N MET A 404 -15.99 2.44 15.84
CA MET A 404 -15.90 1.00 15.65
C MET A 404 -17.01 0.24 16.35
N GLN A 405 -17.42 0.63 17.56
CA GLN A 405 -18.54 -0.01 18.25
C GLN A 405 -19.83 0.10 17.44
N CYS A 406 -20.07 1.24 16.77
CA CYS A 406 -21.25 1.46 15.95
C CYS A 406 -21.26 0.59 14.69
N ILE A 407 -20.07 0.31 14.13
CA ILE A 407 -19.92 -0.53 12.94
C ILE A 407 -20.04 -2.02 13.27
N VAL A 408 -19.57 -2.49 14.43
CA VAL A 408 -19.53 -3.94 14.74
C VAL A 408 -20.75 -4.47 15.48
N ASP A 409 -21.58 -3.59 16.04
CA ASP A 409 -22.79 -3.97 16.75
C ASP A 409 -23.94 -4.26 15.76
N MET A 410 -23.99 -5.51 15.31
CA MET A 410 -24.97 -5.95 14.32
C MET A 410 -26.40 -6.04 14.86
N GLU A 411 -26.58 -6.11 16.19
CA GLU A 411 -27.92 -6.08 16.81
C GLU A 411 -28.53 -4.68 16.67
N LEU A 412 -27.75 -3.65 17.00
CA LEU A 412 -28.13 -2.25 16.77
C LEU A 412 -28.54 -2.02 15.31
N VAL A 413 -27.71 -2.47 14.38
CA VAL A 413 -27.92 -2.27 12.94
C VAL A 413 -29.14 -3.06 12.45
N ALA A 414 -29.34 -4.30 12.90
CA ALA A 414 -30.52 -5.09 12.55
C ALA A 414 -31.80 -4.42 13.04
N ASN A 415 -31.83 -3.93 14.28
CA ASN A 415 -32.97 -3.20 14.82
C ASN A 415 -33.26 -1.91 14.04
N ALA A 416 -32.22 -1.16 13.65
CA ALA A 416 -32.35 0.00 12.77
C ALA A 416 -32.90 -0.39 11.38
N THR A 417 -32.47 -1.52 10.83
CA THR A 417 -32.96 -2.05 9.55
C THR A 417 -34.44 -2.40 9.61
N LYS A 418 -34.90 -3.04 10.69
CA LYS A 418 -36.31 -3.37 10.91
C LYS A 418 -37.20 -2.12 10.93
N ALA A 419 -36.71 -1.02 11.52
CA ALA A 419 -37.43 0.25 11.52
C ALA A 419 -37.62 0.80 10.10
N VAL A 420 -36.56 0.78 9.27
CA VAL A 420 -36.64 1.19 7.85
C VAL A 420 -37.57 0.27 7.05
N LEU A 421 -37.50 -1.04 7.27
CA LEU A 421 -38.38 -2.01 6.61
C LEU A 421 -39.87 -1.78 6.95
N THR A 422 -40.16 -1.46 8.22
CA THR A 422 -41.53 -1.14 8.66
C THR A 422 -42.06 0.08 7.93
N GLN A 423 -41.21 1.11 7.77
CA GLN A 423 -41.56 2.31 7.04
C GLN A 423 -41.83 2.03 5.55
N ILE A 424 -40.93 1.30 4.87
CA ILE A 424 -41.10 0.89 3.48
C ILE A 424 -42.43 0.14 3.29
N HIS A 425 -42.78 -0.76 4.22
CA HIS A 425 -44.03 -1.50 4.14
C HIS A 425 -45.26 -0.59 4.27
N SER A 426 -45.23 0.39 5.17
CA SER A 426 -46.33 1.34 5.35
C SER A 426 -46.61 2.21 4.13
N GLU A 427 -45.57 2.57 3.36
CA GLU A 427 -45.69 3.36 2.14
C GLU A 427 -46.23 2.56 0.93
N ILE A 428 -46.17 1.22 0.98
CA ILE A 428 -46.69 0.35 -0.10
C ILE A 428 -48.19 0.01 0.12
N VAL A 429 -48.65 0.04 1.38
CA VAL A 429 -50.03 -0.33 1.76
C VAL A 429 -51.01 0.86 1.64
N HIS A 430 -50.48 2.09 1.56
CA HIS A 430 -51.23 3.32 1.33
C HIS A 430 -51.08 3.81 -0.11
#